data_AF-A0A6S6RUZ6-F1
#
_entry.id   AF-A0A6S6RUZ6-F1
#
_cell.length_a   1.000
_cell.length_b   1.000
_cell.length_c   1.000
_cell.angle_alpha   90.00
_cell.angle_beta   90.00
_cell.angle_gamma   90.00
#
_symmetry.space_group_name_H-M   'P 1'
#
loop_
_entity.id
_entity.type
_entity.pdbx_description
1 polymer ?
#
loop_
_entity_poly.entity_id
_entity_poly.type
_entity_poly.pdbx_seq_one_letter_code
_entity_poly.pdbx_strand_id
1 'polypeptide(L)' 'MQLLDKKTCLQEIARLLGGSEVTKNMLASAKDLLAA' A
#
# COMPACT_ATOMS: atom_id res chain seq x y z
N MET A 1 1.74 18.13 8.90
CA MET A 1 2.33 16.78 8.74
C MET A 1 1.24 15.75 9.01
N GLN A 2 0.21 15.69 8.16
CA GLN A 2 -0.89 14.74 8.35
C GLN A 2 -0.31 13.33 8.33
N LEU A 3 -0.46 12.62 9.44
CA LEU A 3 -0.14 11.21 9.60
C LEU A 3 -0.76 10.49 8.41
N LEU A 4 0.05 10.06 7.44
CA LEU A 4 -0.45 9.36 6.25
C LEU A 4 -1.33 8.23 6.77
N ASP A 5 -2.63 8.32 6.47
CA ASP A 5 -3.61 7.32 6.88
C ASP A 5 -3.06 5.95 6.50
N LYS A 6 -3.09 4.96 7.41
CA LYS A 6 -2.47 3.65 7.16
C LYS A 6 -2.94 3.05 5.83
N LYS A 7 -4.19 3.35 5.46
CA LYS A 7 -4.79 3.02 4.17
C LYS A 7 -4.10 3.72 3.00
N THR A 8 -3.82 5.02 3.09
CA THR A 8 -3.10 5.80 2.08
C THR A 8 -1.68 5.28 1.88
N CYS A 9 -0.96 4.98 2.96
CA CYS A 9 0.40 4.43 2.86
C CYS A 9 0.40 3.05 2.19
N LEU A 10 -0.51 2.17 2.59
CA LEU A 10 -0.68 0.85 2.01
C LEU A 10 -1.09 0.92 0.53
N GLN A 11 -1.98 1.84 0.18
CA GLN A 11 -2.43 2.06 -1.20
C GLN A 11 -1.31 2.63 -2.07
N GLU A 12 -0.44 3.47 -1.51
CA GLU A 12 0.73 4.00 -2.19
C GLU A 12 1.79 2.93 -2.41
N ILE A 13 2.10 2.11 -1.40
CA ILE A 13 2.99 0.96 -1.56
C ILE A 13 2.46 0.01 -2.62
N ALA A 14 1.15 -0.25 -2.61
CA ALA A 14 0.54 -1.07 -3.65
C ALA A 14 0.69 -0.42 -5.03
N ARG A 15 0.40 0.88 -5.18
CA ARG A 15 0.61 1.62 -6.44
C ARG A 15 2.06 1.56 -6.92
N LEU A 16 3.04 1.65 -6.02
CA LEU A 16 4.46 1.53 -6.37
C LEU A 16 4.82 0.12 -6.87
N LEU A 17 4.16 -0.92 -6.36
CA LEU A 17 4.38 -2.30 -6.79
C LEU A 17 3.68 -2.66 -8.10
N GLY A 18 2.53 -2.03 -8.42
CA GLY A 18 1.66 -2.42 -9.54
C GLY A 18 1.44 -1.38 -10.63
N GLY A 19 1.95 -0.16 -10.46
CA GLY A 19 1.54 0.97 -11.28
C GLY A 19 0.10 1.41 -10.96
N SER A 20 -0.68 1.73 -11.99
CA SER A 20 -1.99 2.41 -11.82
C SER A 20 -3.14 1.50 -11.36
N GLU A 21 -3.03 0.17 -11.51
CA GLU A 21 -4.09 -0.76 -11.10
C GLU A 21 -3.71 -1.52 -9.83
N VAL A 22 -4.26 -1.08 -8.70
CA VAL A 22 -4.04 -1.70 -7.40
C VAL A 22 -4.98 -2.88 -7.21
N THR A 23 -4.42 -4.09 -7.14
CA THR A 23 -5.19 -5.33 -6.91
C THR A 23 -5.23 -5.71 -5.42
N LYS A 24 -6.18 -6.56 -5.04
CA LYS A 24 -6.31 -7.04 -3.64
C LYS A 24 -5.07 -7.80 -3.16
N ASN A 25 -4.40 -8.54 -4.04
CA ASN A 25 -3.15 -9.25 -3.73
C ASN A 25 -2.04 -8.27 -3.34
N MET A 26 -1.98 -7.14 -4.04
CA MET A 26 -0.98 -6.10 -3.83
C MET A 26 -1.20 -5.32 -2.54
N LEU A 27 -2.46 -5.08 -2.19
CA LEU A 27 -2.81 -4.54 -0.87
C LEU A 27 -2.39 -5.49 0.25
N ALA A 28 -2.43 -6.82 0.02
CA ALA A 28 -1.91 -7.79 0.99
C ALA A 28 -0.38 -7.71 1.09
N SER A 29 0.34 -7.72 -0.03
CA SER A 29 1.80 -7.55 -0.05
C SER A 29 2.26 -6.23 0.60
N ALA A 30 1.52 -5.14 0.40
CA ALA A 30 1.79 -3.85 1.04
C ALA A 30 1.58 -3.88 2.56
N LYS A 31 0.60 -4.65 3.06
CA LYS A 31 0.40 -4.84 4.51
C LYS A 31 1.55 -5.61 5.12
N ASP A 32 2.00 -6.66 4.45
CA ASP A 32 3.10 -7.49 4.93
C ASP A 32 4.39 -6.68 5.02
N LEU A 33 4.66 -5.79 4.04
CA LEU A 33 5.81 -4.88 4.07
C LEU A 33 5.73 -3.84 5.20
N LEU A 34 4.54 -3.37 5.55
CA LEU A 34 4.34 -2.43 6.67
C LEU A 34 4.38 -3.10 8.04
N ALA A 35 4.20 -4.42 8.09
CA ALA A 35 4.23 -5.21 9.31
C ALA A 35 5.62 -5.81 9.60
N ALA A 36 6.53 -5.77 8.62
CA ALA A 36 7.94 -6.15 8.74
C ALA A 36 8.79 -4.96 9.20
#